data_AF-A0A934FIT2-F1
#
_entry.id   AF-A0A934FIT2-F1
#
_cell.length_a   1.000
_cell.length_b   1.000
_cell.length_c   1.000
_cell.angle_alpha   90.00
_cell.angle_beta   90.00
_cell.angle_gamma   90.00
#
_symmetry.space_group_name_H-M   'P 1'
#
loop_
_entity.id
_entity.type
_entity.pdbx_description
1 polymer ?
#
loop_
_entity_poly.entity_id
_entity_poly.type
_entity_poly.pdbx_seq_one_letter_code
_entity_poly.pdbx_strand_id
1 'polypeptide(L)'
;MTEHTDMTGQWFGRSRPSVGKESIVVINIEPRAQTNAQVLGVRLRVDDEPQTLGFAHFQLDGKQLKGKSENFHVYDPNPQVDDFIPLEDYFKRAGIKGEVPRETDFSGEYDGIKWIGTFRNNLNQSGEFELWRTFYEASFRKAREPVTAPQAITWSEFKLRVSSLQNRGQILFRGQNSTNPLRTLFHRMRRNNLFRYLREDVGQLRHHINAISPYCYRNFREDITGLLSLAQHHGFPTPLLDWTLSPYIAAFFAFDCHKLDQTGWDKEKDKEPTPARVFTFDWEKWRNADRQLAQSLKDPWPDFQFFHPSAHNNPRYYPQQSVAAFSNVDNIEDFVAAVEASHSTQYLTKIDIRADQRGEVEDELRFMGITSATLFPGFEGACRALRAELF
;
A
#
# COMPACT_ATOMS: atom_id res chain seq x y z
N MET A 1 9.44 -10.65 -24.91
CA MET A 1 9.85 -9.44 -24.17
C MET A 1 9.26 -8.25 -24.90
N THR A 2 8.07 -7.80 -24.51
CA THR A 2 7.49 -6.55 -25.01
C THR A 2 8.16 -5.39 -24.27
N GLU A 3 8.75 -4.47 -25.02
CA GLU A 3 9.39 -3.26 -24.49
C GLU A 3 8.38 -2.44 -23.69
N HIS A 4 8.49 -2.46 -22.36
CA HIS A 4 7.63 -1.67 -21.48
C HIS A 4 8.18 -0.25 -21.35
N THR A 5 7.80 0.62 -22.28
CA THR A 5 7.89 2.08 -22.13
C THR A 5 6.71 2.66 -21.33
N ASP A 6 5.83 1.80 -20.80
CA ASP A 6 4.68 2.19 -20.00
C ASP A 6 5.10 2.73 -18.62
N MET A 7 4.90 4.02 -18.42
CA MET A 7 5.15 4.69 -17.13
C MET A 7 4.02 4.50 -16.12
N THR A 8 2.94 3.79 -16.46
CA THR A 8 1.87 3.47 -15.49
C THR A 8 2.44 2.84 -14.22
N GLY A 9 1.88 3.23 -13.07
CA GLY A 9 2.32 2.80 -11.76
C GLY A 9 2.83 3.96 -10.91
N GLN A 10 3.47 3.60 -9.81
CA GLN A 10 4.12 4.53 -8.91
C GLN A 10 5.63 4.51 -9.15
N TRP A 11 6.24 5.69 -9.17
CA TRP A 11 7.67 5.87 -9.28
C TRP A 11 8.19 6.69 -8.12
N PHE A 12 9.39 6.36 -7.67
CA PHE A 12 10.08 7.03 -6.58
C PHE A 12 11.39 7.58 -7.09
N GLY A 13 11.69 8.81 -6.76
CA GLY A 13 12.84 9.47 -7.32
C GLY A 13 13.48 10.46 -6.40
N ARG A 14 14.59 11.02 -6.90
CA ARG A 14 15.20 12.17 -6.29
C ARG A 14 15.25 13.31 -7.29
N SER A 15 14.92 14.51 -6.83
CA SER A 15 15.05 15.75 -7.61
C SER A 15 16.10 16.62 -6.95
N ARG A 16 17.14 16.96 -7.71
CA ARG A 16 18.27 17.81 -7.31
C ARG A 16 18.19 19.13 -8.06
N PRO A 17 17.63 20.19 -7.45
CA PRO A 17 17.70 21.51 -8.05
C PRO A 17 19.16 21.99 -8.08
N SER A 18 19.52 22.79 -9.10
CA SER A 18 20.83 23.42 -9.20
C SER A 18 21.14 24.34 -8.01
N VAL A 19 20.09 24.85 -7.35
CA VAL A 19 20.15 25.63 -6.10
C VAL A 19 19.10 25.06 -5.15
N GLY A 20 19.52 24.61 -3.97
CA GLY A 20 18.62 24.09 -2.93
C GLY A 20 18.94 22.65 -2.52
N LYS A 21 18.05 22.04 -1.74
CA LYS A 21 18.20 20.67 -1.23
C LYS A 21 17.58 19.63 -2.16
N GLU A 22 18.18 18.44 -2.20
CA GLU A 22 17.61 17.27 -2.86
C GLU A 22 16.28 16.86 -2.22
N SER A 23 15.30 16.51 -3.06
CA SER A 23 13.94 16.07 -2.68
C SER A 23 13.76 14.62 -3.00
N ILE A 24 12.88 13.95 -2.24
CA ILE A 24 12.24 12.74 -2.76
C ILE A 24 11.04 13.19 -3.61
N VAL A 25 10.86 12.55 -4.77
CA VAL A 25 9.72 12.77 -5.65
C VAL A 25 8.95 11.48 -5.81
N VAL A 26 7.63 11.53 -5.74
CA VAL A 26 6.76 10.39 -6.04
C VAL A 26 5.88 10.76 -7.24
N ILE A 27 5.89 9.92 -8.27
CA ILE A 27 5.06 10.13 -9.46
C ILE A 27 4.06 8.98 -9.58
N ASN A 28 2.78 9.34 -9.59
CA ASN A 28 1.66 8.41 -9.64
C ASN A 28 0.96 8.56 -11.00
N ILE A 29 1.00 7.49 -11.81
CA ILE A 29 0.39 7.44 -13.14
C ILE A 29 -0.63 6.29 -13.16
N GLU A 30 -1.89 6.64 -13.38
CA GLU A 30 -3.00 5.68 -13.45
C GLU A 30 -3.40 5.44 -14.91
N PRO A 31 -3.82 4.22 -15.31
CA PRO A 31 -4.33 3.96 -16.66
C PRO A 31 -5.50 4.87 -17.07
N ARG A 32 -6.36 5.25 -16.11
CA ARG A 32 -7.52 6.13 -16.36
C ARG A 32 -7.14 7.58 -16.71
N ALA A 33 -5.87 7.94 -16.52
CA ALA A 33 -5.38 9.30 -16.71
C ALA A 33 -3.89 9.26 -17.09
N GLN A 34 -3.52 8.41 -18.07
CA GLN A 34 -2.11 8.20 -18.44
C GLN A 34 -1.38 9.47 -18.83
N THR A 35 -2.11 10.44 -19.40
CA THR A 35 -1.56 11.74 -19.79
C THR A 35 -1.52 12.76 -18.66
N ASN A 36 -2.06 12.46 -17.48
CA ASN A 36 -2.10 13.40 -16.35
C ASN A 36 -1.68 12.69 -15.04
N ALA A 37 -0.39 12.79 -14.77
CA ALA A 37 0.25 12.21 -13.62
C ALA A 37 0.21 13.13 -12.41
N GLN A 38 0.07 12.53 -11.24
CA GLN A 38 0.32 13.26 -10.00
C GLN A 38 1.83 13.24 -9.71
N VAL A 39 2.40 14.40 -9.42
CA VAL A 39 3.79 14.57 -8.99
C VAL A 39 3.78 15.10 -7.57
N LEU A 40 4.39 14.38 -6.65
CA LEU A 40 4.50 14.75 -5.24
C LEU A 40 5.95 15.05 -4.91
N GLY A 41 6.24 16.24 -4.40
CA GLY A 41 7.53 16.55 -3.79
C GLY A 41 7.43 16.30 -2.30
N VAL A 42 8.17 15.32 -1.80
CA VAL A 42 8.15 14.90 -0.40
C VAL A 42 9.51 15.14 0.26
N ARG A 43 9.47 15.62 1.50
CA ARG A 43 10.64 16.08 2.27
C ARG A 43 10.59 15.51 3.67
N LEU A 44 11.75 15.43 4.30
CA LEU A 44 11.82 15.21 5.74
C LEU A 44 11.28 16.46 6.44
N ARG A 45 10.42 16.28 7.44
CA ARG A 45 9.81 17.38 8.19
C ARG A 45 10.84 18.21 8.96
N VAL A 46 11.98 17.61 9.32
CA VAL A 46 13.10 18.31 9.95
C VAL A 46 13.75 19.36 9.04
N ASP A 47 13.50 19.30 7.73
CA ASP A 47 13.99 20.32 6.79
C ASP A 47 13.15 21.59 6.78
N ASP A 48 11.99 21.62 7.46
CA ASP A 48 11.03 22.73 7.48
C ASP A 48 10.58 23.20 6.07
N GLU A 49 10.65 22.30 5.09
CA GLU A 49 10.20 22.53 3.73
C GLU A 49 8.83 21.89 3.49
N PRO A 50 7.91 22.58 2.78
CA PRO A 50 6.59 22.05 2.51
C PRO A 50 6.64 20.84 1.57
N GLN A 51 5.74 19.89 1.80
CA GLN A 51 5.45 18.85 0.82
C GLN A 51 4.55 19.44 -0.28
N THR A 52 4.77 19.05 -1.53
CA THR A 52 4.13 19.67 -2.70
C THR A 52 3.39 18.64 -3.54
N LEU A 53 2.40 19.13 -4.27
CA LEU A 53 1.65 18.40 -5.29
C LEU A 53 1.65 19.22 -6.57
N GLY A 54 1.90 18.59 -7.71
CA GLY A 54 1.66 19.14 -9.03
C GLY A 54 1.05 18.08 -9.94
N PHE A 55 0.65 18.51 -11.13
CA PHE A 55 0.11 17.63 -12.16
C PHE A 55 0.98 17.73 -13.40
N ALA A 56 1.41 16.59 -13.93
CA ALA A 56 2.32 16.53 -15.06
C ALA A 56 1.70 15.82 -16.25
N HIS A 57 1.88 16.44 -17.42
CA HIS A 57 1.53 15.85 -18.70
C HIS A 57 2.77 15.25 -19.34
N PHE A 58 2.78 13.92 -19.50
CA PHE A 58 3.90 13.18 -20.08
C PHE A 58 3.66 12.83 -21.55
N GLN A 59 4.70 12.98 -22.35
CA GLN A 59 4.82 12.48 -23.71
C GLN A 59 6.01 11.52 -23.77
N LEU A 60 5.72 10.29 -24.19
CA LEU A 60 6.70 9.21 -24.32
C LEU A 60 6.98 8.94 -25.78
N ASP A 61 8.26 8.91 -26.14
CA ASP A 61 8.73 8.49 -27.47
C ASP A 61 9.84 7.46 -27.29
N GLY A 62 9.45 6.17 -27.28
CA GLY A 62 10.34 5.08 -26.93
C GLY A 62 10.91 5.25 -25.53
N LYS A 63 12.23 5.40 -25.44
CA LYS A 63 12.96 5.63 -24.18
C LYS A 63 13.04 7.10 -23.79
N GLN A 64 12.48 8.02 -24.57
CA GLN A 64 12.53 9.46 -24.28
C GLN A 64 11.25 9.90 -23.59
N LEU A 65 11.41 10.74 -22.58
CA LEU A 65 10.35 11.38 -21.81
C LEU A 65 10.43 12.87 -22.01
N LYS A 66 9.31 13.50 -22.35
CA LYS A 66 9.12 14.94 -22.25
C LYS A 66 7.84 15.21 -21.49
N GLY A 67 7.76 16.38 -20.87
CA GLY A 67 6.49 16.83 -20.36
C GLY A 67 6.58 18.14 -19.61
N LYS A 68 5.41 18.55 -19.14
CA LYS A 68 5.20 19.80 -18.43
C LYS A 68 4.36 19.54 -17.19
N SER A 69 4.79 20.08 -16.06
CA SER A 69 4.00 20.10 -14.84
C SER A 69 3.49 21.48 -14.51
N GLU A 70 2.30 21.53 -13.93
CA GLU A 70 1.55 22.74 -13.61
C GLU A 70 0.66 22.49 -12.38
N ASN A 71 -0.13 23.50 -11.99
CA ASN A 71 -1.11 23.42 -10.91
C ASN A 71 -0.49 22.98 -9.57
N PHE A 72 0.53 23.71 -9.13
CA PHE A 72 1.25 23.42 -7.91
C PHE A 72 0.45 23.78 -6.64
N HIS A 73 0.50 22.88 -5.67
CA HIS A 73 -0.12 22.97 -4.36
C HIS A 73 0.88 22.59 -3.28
N VAL A 74 0.60 23.03 -2.06
CA VAL A 74 1.35 22.69 -0.84
C VAL A 74 0.41 21.91 0.08
N TYR A 75 0.91 20.80 0.63
CA TYR A 75 0.21 20.08 1.67
C TYR A 75 0.24 20.90 2.98
N ASP A 76 -0.93 21.24 3.49
CA ASP A 76 -1.10 21.90 4.77
C ASP A 76 -1.48 20.85 5.84
N PRO A 77 -0.56 20.50 6.76
CA PRO A 77 -0.81 19.49 7.78
C PRO A 77 -1.69 19.99 8.93
N ASN A 78 -2.13 21.25 8.95
CA ASN A 78 -3.02 21.77 9.98
C ASN A 78 -4.28 20.89 10.04
N PRO A 79 -4.65 20.31 11.20
CA PRO A 79 -5.82 19.44 11.30
C PRO A 79 -7.16 20.08 10.87
N GLN A 80 -7.25 21.42 10.88
CA GLN A 80 -8.43 22.14 10.39
C GLN A 80 -8.48 22.23 8.85
N VAL A 81 -7.34 22.06 8.18
CA VAL A 81 -7.20 22.07 6.72
C VAL A 81 -7.02 20.64 6.21
N ASP A 82 -5.93 19.96 6.60
CA ASP A 82 -5.52 18.61 6.19
C ASP A 82 -5.80 18.39 4.70
N ASP A 83 -5.22 19.24 3.85
CA ASP A 83 -5.45 19.24 2.40
C ASP A 83 -4.32 19.95 1.66
N PHE A 84 -4.35 19.84 0.34
CA PHE A 84 -3.48 20.57 -0.56
C PHE A 84 -4.09 21.94 -0.88
N ILE A 85 -3.38 23.02 -0.52
CA ILE A 85 -3.75 24.40 -0.84
C ILE A 85 -2.94 24.90 -2.05
N PRO A 86 -3.49 25.80 -2.88
CA PRO A 86 -2.74 26.38 -3.99
C PRO A 86 -1.41 26.99 -3.53
N LEU A 87 -0.34 26.81 -4.31
CA LEU A 87 1.00 27.31 -3.97
C LEU A 87 1.01 28.83 -3.74
N GLU A 88 0.23 29.58 -4.52
CA GLU A 88 0.09 31.03 -4.37
C GLU A 88 -0.52 31.41 -3.00
N ASP A 89 -1.49 30.63 -2.51
CA ASP A 89 -2.12 30.88 -1.21
C ASP A 89 -1.16 30.55 -0.06
N TYR A 90 -0.35 29.51 -0.21
CA TYR A 90 0.74 29.22 0.71
C TYR A 90 1.73 30.39 0.79
N PHE A 91 2.20 30.92 -0.34
CA PHE A 91 3.12 32.06 -0.37
C PHE A 91 2.56 33.29 0.36
N LYS A 92 1.28 33.60 0.10
CA LYS A 92 0.57 34.71 0.79
C LYS A 92 0.52 34.49 2.29
N ARG A 93 0.13 33.29 2.75
CA ARG A 93 0.02 32.96 4.18
C ARG A 93 1.37 32.97 4.90
N ALA A 94 2.41 32.47 4.25
CA ALA A 94 3.77 32.39 4.79
C ALA A 94 4.54 33.72 4.68
N GLY A 95 3.98 34.75 4.03
CA GLY A 95 4.66 36.03 3.83
C GLY A 95 5.88 35.96 2.92
N ILE A 96 5.96 34.91 2.07
CA ILE A 96 7.08 34.70 1.15
C ILE A 96 6.97 35.70 0.00
N LYS A 97 7.99 36.53 -0.17
CA LYS A 97 8.08 37.51 -1.26
C LYS A 97 8.79 36.87 -2.47
N GLY A 98 8.16 36.89 -3.63
CA GLY A 98 8.76 36.38 -4.87
C GLY A 98 7.71 35.93 -5.89
N GLU A 99 8.14 35.64 -7.10
CA GLU A 99 7.30 34.99 -8.10
C GLU A 99 7.09 33.51 -7.74
N VAL A 100 5.87 33.04 -8.00
CA VAL A 100 5.48 31.65 -7.76
C VAL A 100 5.73 30.84 -9.03
N PRO A 101 6.44 29.70 -8.98
CA PRO A 101 6.56 28.80 -10.13
C PRO A 101 5.16 28.34 -10.59
N ARG A 102 4.91 28.41 -11.89
CA ARG A 102 3.62 28.05 -12.50
C ARG A 102 3.69 26.84 -13.39
N GLU A 103 4.81 26.68 -14.07
CA GLU A 103 5.06 25.54 -14.94
C GLU A 103 6.50 25.06 -14.81
N THR A 104 6.71 23.75 -15.00
CA THR A 104 8.04 23.15 -15.08
C THR A 104 8.09 22.17 -16.24
N ASP A 105 8.96 22.45 -17.20
CA ASP A 105 9.28 21.54 -18.28
C ASP A 105 10.32 20.53 -17.79
N PHE A 106 10.20 19.29 -18.24
CA PHE A 106 11.16 18.24 -17.94
C PHE A 106 11.40 17.35 -19.16
N SER A 107 12.60 16.81 -19.24
CA SER A 107 13.02 15.89 -20.29
C SER A 107 13.96 14.84 -19.72
N GLY A 108 13.85 13.59 -20.16
CA GLY A 108 14.70 12.53 -19.69
C GLY A 108 14.69 11.30 -20.58
N GLU A 109 15.49 10.31 -20.20
CA GLU A 109 15.64 9.05 -20.90
C GLU A 109 15.57 7.87 -19.92
N TYR A 110 15.01 6.75 -20.39
CA TYR A 110 15.00 5.49 -19.68
C TYR A 110 16.28 4.69 -19.98
N ASP A 111 17.11 4.47 -18.96
CA ASP A 111 18.39 3.76 -19.12
C ASP A 111 18.26 2.22 -19.13
N GLY A 112 17.04 1.71 -18.97
CA GLY A 112 16.74 0.27 -18.80
C GLY A 112 16.33 -0.10 -17.38
N ILE A 113 16.65 0.73 -16.39
CA ILE A 113 16.37 0.52 -14.96
C ILE A 113 15.53 1.68 -14.40
N LYS A 114 15.88 2.91 -14.76
CA LYS A 114 15.28 4.14 -14.23
C LYS A 114 15.16 5.21 -15.31
N TRP A 115 14.34 6.21 -15.04
CA TRP A 115 14.35 7.46 -15.82
C TRP A 115 15.35 8.42 -15.22
N ILE A 116 16.13 9.09 -16.06
CA ILE A 116 17.05 10.15 -15.66
C ILE A 116 16.78 11.35 -16.55
N GLY A 117 16.78 12.55 -15.99
CA GLY A 117 16.51 13.73 -16.78
C GLY A 117 16.80 15.03 -16.09
N THR A 118 16.38 16.10 -16.75
CA THR A 118 16.49 17.48 -16.28
C THR A 118 15.13 18.14 -16.24
N PHE A 119 15.02 19.16 -15.42
CA PHE A 119 13.83 20.02 -15.38
C PHE A 119 14.23 21.49 -15.37
N ARG A 120 13.32 22.35 -15.84
CA ARG A 120 13.43 23.81 -15.77
C ARG A 120 12.05 24.43 -15.63
N ASN A 121 11.89 25.33 -14.66
CA ASN A 121 10.63 26.06 -14.48
C ASN A 121 10.63 27.42 -15.18
N ASN A 122 9.46 28.07 -15.20
CA ASN A 122 9.27 29.40 -15.80
C ASN A 122 10.07 30.53 -15.13
N LEU A 123 10.70 30.28 -13.98
CA LEU A 123 11.61 31.19 -13.30
C LEU A 123 13.09 30.89 -13.60
N ASN A 124 13.35 30.07 -14.62
CA ASN A 124 14.69 29.57 -15.01
C ASN A 124 15.42 28.77 -13.93
N GLN A 125 14.72 28.29 -12.90
CA GLN A 125 15.29 27.36 -11.94
C GLN A 125 15.34 25.98 -12.60
N SER A 126 16.51 25.34 -12.59
CA SER A 126 16.73 24.04 -13.19
C SER A 126 17.25 23.01 -12.20
N GLY A 127 17.27 21.75 -12.63
CA GLY A 127 17.87 20.67 -11.88
C GLY A 127 17.85 19.35 -12.64
N GLU A 128 18.23 18.30 -11.94
CA GLU A 128 18.25 16.93 -12.42
C GLU A 128 17.31 16.06 -11.60
N PHE A 129 16.80 15.00 -12.20
CA PHE A 129 16.01 14.00 -11.52
C PHE A 129 16.38 12.58 -11.93
N GLU A 130 16.11 11.64 -11.02
CA GLU A 130 16.10 10.21 -11.31
C GLU A 130 14.80 9.59 -10.75
N LEU A 131 14.17 8.67 -11.48
CA LEU A 131 12.93 7.98 -11.09
C LEU A 131 13.10 6.46 -11.20
N TRP A 132 12.95 5.79 -10.07
CA TRP A 132 13.05 4.35 -9.86
C TRP A 132 11.66 3.73 -9.66
N ARG A 133 11.55 2.42 -9.88
CA ARG A 133 10.29 1.69 -9.71
C ARG A 133 9.94 1.47 -8.23
N THR A 134 10.91 1.39 -7.35
CA THR A 134 10.69 1.07 -5.93
C THR A 134 11.29 2.12 -5.00
N PHE A 135 10.71 2.24 -3.81
CA PHE A 135 11.23 3.14 -2.77
C PHE A 135 12.64 2.72 -2.32
N TYR A 136 12.93 1.41 -2.26
CA TYR A 136 14.25 0.89 -1.93
C TYR A 136 15.32 1.37 -2.92
N GLU A 137 15.05 1.21 -4.22
CA GLU A 137 15.95 1.64 -5.28
C GLU A 137 16.20 3.14 -5.23
N ALA A 138 15.15 3.95 -5.04
CA ALA A 138 15.28 5.40 -4.91
C ALA A 138 16.08 5.81 -3.65
N SER A 139 15.97 5.03 -2.57
CA SER A 139 16.66 5.31 -1.31
C SER A 139 18.15 5.01 -1.41
N PHE A 140 18.54 3.86 -1.96
CA PHE A 140 19.93 3.38 -2.00
C PHE A 140 20.62 3.53 -3.37
N ARG A 141 19.91 4.02 -4.39
CA ARG A 141 20.38 4.17 -5.78
C ARG A 141 20.97 2.87 -6.36
N LYS A 142 20.37 1.74 -6.01
CA LYS A 142 20.75 0.40 -6.49
C LYS A 142 19.54 -0.52 -6.51
N ALA A 143 19.54 -1.48 -7.43
CA ALA A 143 18.59 -2.57 -7.42
C ALA A 143 18.64 -3.33 -6.09
N ARG A 144 17.48 -3.76 -5.59
CA ARG A 144 17.43 -4.68 -4.45
C ARG A 144 17.82 -6.08 -4.92
N GLU A 145 18.62 -6.77 -4.11
CA GLU A 145 18.90 -8.18 -4.38
C GLU A 145 17.61 -9.01 -4.31
N PRO A 146 17.39 -9.97 -5.22
CA PRO A 146 16.23 -10.83 -5.18
C PRO A 146 16.15 -11.57 -3.83
N VAL A 147 15.00 -11.46 -3.16
CA VAL A 147 14.77 -12.20 -1.92
C VAL A 147 14.43 -13.64 -2.28
N THR A 148 15.28 -14.59 -1.88
CA THR A 148 15.00 -16.03 -2.03
C THR A 148 13.69 -16.39 -1.34
N ALA A 149 12.83 -17.13 -2.04
CA ALA A 149 11.60 -17.64 -1.45
C ALA A 149 11.93 -18.53 -0.24
N PRO A 150 11.19 -18.43 0.87
CA PRO A 150 11.42 -19.29 2.01
C PRO A 150 11.14 -20.75 1.63
N GLN A 151 11.90 -21.68 2.20
CA GLN A 151 11.56 -23.09 2.11
C GLN A 151 10.23 -23.35 2.82
N ALA A 152 9.33 -24.08 2.17
CA ALA A 152 8.05 -24.43 2.76
C ALA A 152 8.25 -25.39 3.94
N ILE A 153 7.65 -25.06 5.08
CA ILE A 153 7.70 -25.83 6.33
C ILE A 153 6.39 -26.59 6.57
N THR A 154 6.46 -27.60 7.43
CA THR A 154 5.29 -28.36 7.85
C THR A 154 4.38 -27.56 8.78
N TRP A 155 3.12 -27.98 8.92
CA TRP A 155 2.17 -27.40 9.87
C TRP A 155 2.68 -27.47 11.33
N SER A 156 3.33 -28.57 11.70
CA SER A 156 3.95 -28.72 13.03
C SER A 156 5.09 -27.72 13.25
N GLU A 157 5.97 -27.53 12.26
CA GLU A 157 7.03 -26.53 12.32
C GLU A 157 6.46 -25.10 12.35
N PHE A 158 5.38 -24.83 11.61
CA PHE A 158 4.67 -23.56 11.68
C PHE A 158 4.19 -23.26 13.11
N LYS A 159 3.50 -24.22 13.75
CA LYS A 159 3.02 -24.10 15.14
C LYS A 159 4.17 -23.82 16.12
N LEU A 160 5.29 -24.53 15.99
CA LEU A 160 6.51 -24.31 16.80
C LEU A 160 7.12 -22.93 16.54
N ARG A 161 7.12 -22.47 15.30
CA ARG A 161 7.67 -21.16 14.93
C ARG A 161 6.83 -20.03 15.50
N VAL A 162 5.51 -20.07 15.35
CA VAL A 162 4.63 -18.99 15.84
C VAL A 162 4.51 -18.97 17.37
N SER A 163 4.62 -20.12 18.04
CA SER A 163 4.68 -20.14 19.52
C SER A 163 5.92 -19.43 20.05
N SER A 164 7.06 -19.57 19.37
CA SER A 164 8.30 -18.85 19.72
C SER A 164 8.19 -17.32 19.59
N LEU A 165 7.19 -16.82 18.86
CA LEU A 165 6.94 -15.39 18.68
C LEU A 165 6.10 -14.77 19.81
N GLN A 166 5.43 -15.58 20.65
CA GLN A 166 4.55 -15.09 21.71
C GLN A 166 5.25 -14.15 22.70
N ASN A 167 6.56 -14.33 22.89
CA ASN A 167 7.37 -13.53 23.82
C ASN A 167 8.09 -12.34 23.15
N ARG A 168 7.90 -12.10 21.85
CA ARG A 168 8.64 -11.09 21.07
C ARG A 168 7.95 -9.72 20.98
N GLY A 169 6.86 -9.51 21.74
CA GLY A 169 6.06 -8.29 21.65
C GLY A 169 4.81 -8.45 20.79
N GLN A 170 4.26 -7.34 20.30
CA GLN A 170 3.07 -7.38 19.43
C GLN A 170 3.45 -7.76 17.98
N ILE A 171 3.14 -9.00 17.60
CA ILE A 171 3.31 -9.52 16.24
C ILE A 171 1.96 -9.59 15.54
N LEU A 172 1.92 -9.10 14.31
CA LEU A 172 0.77 -9.20 13.40
C LEU A 172 0.99 -10.29 12.37
N PHE A 173 -0.11 -10.92 11.94
CA PHE A 173 -0.09 -12.00 10.97
C PHE A 173 -1.00 -11.67 9.78
N ARG A 174 -0.63 -12.14 8.59
CA ARG A 174 -1.48 -12.05 7.40
C ARG A 174 -1.35 -13.31 6.55
N GLY A 175 -2.48 -13.95 6.30
CA GLY A 175 -2.58 -15.06 5.35
C GLY A 175 -2.68 -14.58 3.92
N GLN A 176 -2.01 -15.28 3.00
CA GLN A 176 -2.17 -15.07 1.58
C GLN A 176 -2.09 -16.38 0.82
N ASN A 177 -3.15 -16.66 0.06
CA ASN A 177 -3.27 -17.82 -0.83
C ASN A 177 -2.47 -17.69 -2.15
N SER A 178 -1.39 -16.90 -2.13
CA SER A 178 -0.50 -16.70 -3.28
C SER A 178 0.85 -16.20 -2.81
N THR A 179 1.88 -16.44 -3.61
CA THR A 179 3.24 -15.93 -3.40
C THR A 179 3.44 -14.49 -3.88
N ASN A 180 2.37 -13.83 -4.32
CA ASN A 180 2.38 -12.43 -4.77
C ASN A 180 2.92 -11.48 -3.68
N PRO A 181 3.52 -10.34 -4.06
CA PRO A 181 3.96 -9.32 -3.11
C PRO A 181 2.81 -8.71 -2.29
N LEU A 182 3.13 -8.20 -1.10
CA LEU A 182 2.22 -7.35 -0.33
C LEU A 182 1.89 -6.07 -1.11
N ARG A 183 0.63 -5.98 -1.53
CA ARG A 183 0.08 -4.90 -2.34
C ARG A 183 -1.41 -4.77 -2.06
N THR A 184 -1.89 -3.57 -1.78
CA THR A 184 -3.32 -3.30 -1.50
C THR A 184 -4.18 -3.57 -2.73
N LEU A 185 -5.48 -3.80 -2.55
CA LEU A 185 -6.38 -3.98 -3.69
C LEU A 185 -6.47 -2.70 -4.54
N PHE A 186 -6.42 -1.52 -3.91
CA PHE A 186 -6.27 -0.23 -4.61
C PHE A 186 -5.12 -0.24 -5.61
N HIS A 187 -3.91 -0.61 -5.16
CA HIS A 187 -2.75 -0.66 -6.04
C HIS A 187 -2.84 -1.77 -7.10
N ARG A 188 -3.41 -2.94 -6.76
CA ARG A 188 -3.64 -4.05 -7.72
C ARG A 188 -4.58 -3.65 -8.85
N MET A 189 -5.55 -2.79 -8.57
CA MET A 189 -6.46 -2.20 -9.57
C MET A 189 -5.81 -1.06 -10.37
N ARG A 190 -4.47 -0.96 -10.34
CA ARG A 190 -3.67 0.06 -11.05
C ARG A 190 -4.07 1.49 -10.68
N ARG A 191 -4.43 1.69 -9.40
CA ARG A 191 -4.60 3.02 -8.79
C ARG A 191 -3.37 3.36 -7.96
N ASN A 192 -3.04 4.64 -7.90
CA ASN A 192 -1.90 5.15 -7.13
C ASN A 192 -2.04 6.63 -6.76
N ASN A 193 -3.02 7.35 -7.33
CA ASN A 193 -3.32 8.72 -6.96
C ASN A 193 -4.31 8.73 -5.77
N LEU A 194 -3.76 8.67 -4.55
CA LEU A 194 -4.56 8.61 -3.34
C LEU A 194 -5.39 9.89 -3.13
N PHE A 195 -4.89 11.04 -3.54
CA PHE A 195 -5.62 12.31 -3.47
C PHE A 195 -6.91 12.29 -4.32
N ARG A 196 -6.79 11.84 -5.58
CA ARG A 196 -7.94 11.63 -6.48
C ARG A 196 -8.91 10.60 -5.88
N TYR A 197 -8.38 9.48 -5.39
CA TYR A 197 -9.19 8.42 -4.77
C TYR A 197 -10.01 8.91 -3.58
N LEU A 198 -9.41 9.66 -2.67
CA LEU A 198 -10.12 10.20 -1.51
C LEU A 198 -11.21 11.21 -1.90
N ARG A 199 -11.00 11.99 -2.97
CA ARG A 199 -11.97 13.00 -3.44
C ARG A 199 -13.11 12.40 -4.27
N GLU A 200 -12.78 11.54 -5.24
CA GLU A 200 -13.73 11.03 -6.22
C GLU A 200 -14.36 9.70 -5.78
N ASP A 201 -13.51 8.71 -5.46
CA ASP A 201 -13.93 7.32 -5.24
C ASP A 201 -14.54 7.15 -3.83
N VAL A 202 -13.88 7.67 -2.79
CA VAL A 202 -14.37 7.60 -1.39
C VAL A 202 -15.60 8.47 -1.17
N GLY A 203 -15.71 9.61 -1.85
CA GLY A 203 -16.90 10.47 -1.80
C GLY A 203 -18.15 9.73 -2.28
N GLN A 204 -18.05 9.02 -3.40
CA GLN A 204 -19.13 8.19 -3.94
C GLN A 204 -19.42 6.98 -3.05
N LEU A 205 -18.39 6.25 -2.62
CA LEU A 205 -18.55 5.13 -1.68
C LEU A 205 -19.35 5.56 -0.45
N ARG A 206 -18.96 6.67 0.18
CA ARG A 206 -19.65 7.20 1.37
C ARG A 206 -21.09 7.55 1.09
N HIS A 207 -21.39 8.18 -0.05
CA HIS A 207 -22.75 8.51 -0.45
C HIS A 207 -23.62 7.24 -0.55
N HIS A 208 -23.14 6.22 -1.26
CA HIS A 208 -23.88 4.97 -1.44
C HIS A 208 -24.03 4.17 -0.14
N ILE A 209 -22.97 4.07 0.68
CA ILE A 209 -23.03 3.33 1.94
C ILE A 209 -23.94 4.04 2.95
N ASN A 210 -23.90 5.37 3.06
CA ASN A 210 -24.80 6.11 3.96
C ASN A 210 -26.28 5.98 3.58
N ALA A 211 -26.60 5.68 2.32
CA ALA A 211 -27.99 5.45 1.89
C ALA A 211 -28.57 4.11 2.38
N ILE A 212 -27.72 3.12 2.70
CA ILE A 212 -28.13 1.76 3.09
C ILE A 212 -27.68 1.34 4.49
N SER A 213 -26.73 2.08 5.08
CA SER A 213 -26.15 1.79 6.39
C SER A 213 -26.96 2.44 7.52
N PRO A 214 -27.18 1.76 8.65
CA PRO A 214 -27.76 2.39 9.84
C PRO A 214 -26.82 3.40 10.51
N TYR A 215 -25.52 3.36 10.17
CA TYR A 215 -24.51 4.31 10.63
C TYR A 215 -24.16 5.31 9.52
N CYS A 216 -24.16 6.60 9.85
CA CYS A 216 -23.78 7.68 8.94
C CYS A 216 -22.29 8.00 9.07
N TYR A 217 -21.50 7.61 8.07
CA TYR A 217 -20.09 7.92 7.98
C TYR A 217 -19.91 9.38 7.51
N ARG A 218 -19.21 10.21 8.30
CA ARG A 218 -18.93 11.62 7.97
C ARG A 218 -17.54 11.78 7.36
N ASN A 219 -17.20 13.00 6.95
CA ASN A 219 -15.88 13.34 6.41
C ASN A 219 -14.81 13.57 7.50
N PHE A 220 -14.77 12.70 8.50
CA PHE A 220 -13.76 12.73 9.56
C PHE A 220 -12.91 11.48 9.49
N ARG A 221 -11.66 11.60 9.94
CA ARG A 221 -10.66 10.52 9.82
C ARG A 221 -11.17 9.16 10.30
N GLU A 222 -11.73 9.10 11.49
CA GLU A 222 -12.21 7.85 12.09
C GLU A 222 -13.34 7.20 11.29
N ASP A 223 -14.30 8.00 10.83
CA ASP A 223 -15.41 7.52 9.99
C ASP A 223 -14.89 7.04 8.62
N ILE A 224 -13.93 7.75 8.01
CA ILE A 224 -13.36 7.36 6.72
C ILE A 224 -12.53 6.07 6.85
N THR A 225 -11.71 5.92 7.88
CA THR A 225 -10.95 4.68 8.07
C THR A 225 -11.86 3.49 8.40
N GLY A 226 -12.92 3.70 9.19
CA GLY A 226 -13.96 2.70 9.44
C GLY A 226 -14.70 2.30 8.16
N LEU A 227 -15.12 3.28 7.35
CA LEU A 227 -15.78 3.06 6.06
C LEU A 227 -14.88 2.26 5.10
N LEU A 228 -13.59 2.62 4.99
CA LEU A 228 -12.65 1.89 4.15
C LEU A 228 -12.44 0.46 4.65
N SER A 229 -12.32 0.24 5.96
CA SER A 229 -12.21 -1.12 6.51
C SER A 229 -13.46 -1.97 6.22
N LEU A 230 -14.65 -1.39 6.35
CA LEU A 230 -15.89 -2.08 5.99
C LEU A 230 -15.93 -2.40 4.49
N ALA A 231 -15.61 -1.43 3.63
CA ALA A 231 -15.65 -1.59 2.19
C ALA A 231 -14.63 -2.63 1.69
N GLN A 232 -13.45 -2.68 2.30
CA GLN A 232 -12.40 -3.69 2.06
C GLN A 232 -12.95 -5.12 2.26
N HIS A 233 -13.73 -5.35 3.32
CA HIS A 233 -14.34 -6.66 3.60
C HIS A 233 -15.36 -7.09 2.53
N HIS A 234 -15.93 -6.13 1.80
CA HIS A 234 -16.88 -6.36 0.70
C HIS A 234 -16.21 -6.26 -0.68
N GLY A 235 -14.88 -6.23 -0.75
CA GLY A 235 -14.13 -6.27 -2.01
C GLY A 235 -13.99 -4.93 -2.73
N PHE A 236 -14.37 -3.81 -2.09
CA PHE A 236 -14.09 -2.49 -2.66
C PHE A 236 -12.57 -2.23 -2.64
N PRO A 237 -11.96 -1.74 -3.73
CA PRO A 237 -10.52 -1.49 -3.78
C PRO A 237 -10.08 -0.36 -2.84
N THR A 238 -9.56 -0.71 -1.66
CA THR A 238 -9.04 0.27 -0.69
C THR A 238 -7.51 0.25 -0.60
N PRO A 239 -6.89 1.35 -0.11
CA PRO A 239 -5.45 1.39 0.19
C PRO A 239 -5.12 0.66 1.51
N LEU A 240 -5.96 -0.29 1.94
CA LEU A 240 -5.77 -1.08 3.14
C LEU A 240 -5.36 -2.53 2.84
N LEU A 241 -4.72 -3.15 3.82
CA LEU A 241 -4.50 -4.59 3.93
C LEU A 241 -5.06 -5.08 5.26
N ASP A 242 -5.67 -6.27 5.22
CA ASP A 242 -6.19 -6.95 6.40
C ASP A 242 -5.08 -7.77 7.09
N TRP A 243 -4.89 -7.54 8.37
CA TRP A 243 -4.00 -8.30 9.26
C TRP A 243 -4.80 -8.82 10.44
N THR A 244 -4.24 -9.80 11.14
CA THR A 244 -4.86 -10.43 12.30
C THR A 244 -3.85 -10.61 13.42
N LEU A 245 -4.33 -10.58 14.66
CA LEU A 245 -3.53 -10.90 15.84
C LEU A 245 -3.31 -12.42 16.00
N SER A 246 -4.05 -13.26 15.27
CA SER A 246 -3.96 -14.72 15.38
C SER A 246 -3.19 -15.36 14.23
N PRO A 247 -2.10 -16.10 14.50
CA PRO A 247 -1.39 -16.85 13.47
C PRO A 247 -2.27 -17.92 12.81
N TYR A 248 -3.26 -18.45 13.55
CA TYR A 248 -4.16 -19.48 13.05
C TYR A 248 -5.25 -18.92 12.15
N ILE A 249 -5.74 -17.70 12.42
CA ILE A 249 -6.64 -16.99 11.50
C ILE A 249 -5.87 -16.60 10.22
N ALA A 250 -4.60 -16.20 10.34
CA ALA A 250 -3.77 -15.97 9.16
C ALA A 250 -3.55 -17.26 8.36
N ALA A 251 -3.30 -18.40 9.02
CA ALA A 251 -3.22 -19.69 8.34
C ALA A 251 -4.53 -20.03 7.62
N PHE A 252 -5.69 -19.81 8.25
CA PHE A 252 -7.00 -19.96 7.60
C PHE A 252 -7.05 -19.19 6.27
N PHE A 253 -6.76 -17.88 6.27
CA PHE A 253 -6.76 -17.08 5.04
C PHE A 253 -5.67 -17.47 4.02
N ALA A 254 -4.57 -18.08 4.47
CA ALA A 254 -3.52 -18.58 3.59
C ALA A 254 -3.96 -19.84 2.82
N PHE A 255 -4.75 -20.71 3.46
CA PHE A 255 -5.29 -21.93 2.86
C PHE A 255 -6.66 -21.74 2.18
N ASP A 256 -7.38 -20.68 2.52
CA ASP A 256 -8.70 -20.40 1.96
C ASP A 256 -8.62 -19.92 0.49
N CYS A 257 -8.88 -20.84 -0.43
CA CYS A 257 -8.93 -20.58 -1.87
C CYS A 257 -10.36 -20.17 -2.29
N HIS A 258 -10.73 -18.92 -2.05
CA HIS A 258 -12.05 -18.38 -2.38
C HIS A 258 -12.43 -18.30 -3.88
N LYS A 259 -11.70 -18.95 -4.80
CA LYS A 259 -12.11 -18.99 -6.22
C LYS A 259 -13.15 -20.09 -6.41
N LEU A 260 -14.40 -19.68 -6.30
CA LEU A 260 -15.64 -20.45 -6.47
C LEU A 260 -15.85 -21.08 -7.87
N ASP A 261 -14.89 -20.98 -8.80
CA ASP A 261 -14.95 -21.59 -10.14
C ASP A 261 -14.02 -22.81 -10.31
N GLN A 262 -13.43 -23.31 -9.22
CA GLN A 262 -12.65 -24.55 -9.24
C GLN A 262 -13.26 -25.52 -8.22
N THR A 263 -14.34 -26.20 -8.62
CA THR A 263 -14.94 -27.35 -7.91
C THR A 263 -14.02 -28.57 -7.96
N GLY A 264 -12.76 -28.36 -7.62
CA GLY A 264 -11.66 -29.28 -7.81
C GLY A 264 -10.42 -28.44 -8.02
N TRP A 265 -9.42 -28.67 -7.19
CA TRP A 265 -8.04 -28.47 -7.61
C TRP A 265 -7.94 -28.90 -9.07
N ASP A 266 -7.68 -27.95 -9.96
CA ASP A 266 -7.44 -28.24 -11.37
C ASP A 266 -6.08 -28.97 -11.37
N LYS A 267 -6.10 -30.28 -11.07
CA LYS A 267 -4.91 -31.16 -10.94
C LYS A 267 -4.02 -31.07 -12.19
N GLU A 268 -4.58 -30.60 -13.30
CA GLU A 268 -3.88 -30.37 -14.56
C GLU A 268 -3.27 -28.97 -14.74
N LYS A 269 -3.75 -27.92 -14.04
CA LYS A 269 -3.20 -26.55 -14.17
C LYS A 269 -2.20 -26.16 -13.09
N ASP A 270 -2.28 -26.77 -11.90
CA ASP A 270 -1.30 -26.58 -10.82
C ASP A 270 -0.40 -27.82 -10.72
N LYS A 271 0.57 -27.94 -11.63
CA LYS A 271 1.54 -29.06 -11.62
C LYS A 271 2.37 -29.13 -10.33
N GLU A 272 2.42 -28.05 -9.55
CA GLU A 272 2.95 -28.03 -8.19
C GLU A 272 2.05 -27.18 -7.28
N PRO A 273 1.61 -27.70 -6.12
CA PRO A 273 0.84 -26.92 -5.15
C PRO A 273 1.64 -25.69 -4.69
N THR A 274 1.09 -24.49 -4.88
CA THR A 274 1.72 -23.28 -4.32
C THR A 274 1.61 -23.33 -2.79
N PRO A 275 2.70 -23.10 -2.03
CA PRO A 275 2.62 -23.11 -0.58
C PRO A 275 1.69 -22.00 -0.06
N ALA A 276 1.03 -22.27 1.06
CA ALA A 276 0.21 -21.28 1.75
C ALA A 276 1.12 -20.31 2.51
N ARG A 277 1.03 -19.00 2.22
CA ARG A 277 1.92 -17.99 2.81
C ARG A 277 1.30 -17.30 4.00
N VAL A 278 2.03 -17.22 5.10
CA VAL A 278 1.75 -16.36 6.25
C VAL A 278 2.88 -15.33 6.39
N PHE A 279 2.51 -14.06 6.37
CA PHE A 279 3.39 -12.97 6.75
C PHE A 279 3.34 -12.77 8.26
N THR A 280 4.49 -12.49 8.87
CA THR A 280 4.59 -12.01 10.25
C THR A 280 5.19 -10.61 10.24
N PHE A 281 4.66 -9.72 11.05
CA PHE A 281 5.12 -8.34 11.14
C PHE A 281 5.31 -7.92 12.60
N ASP A 282 6.52 -7.50 12.96
CA ASP A 282 6.85 -7.01 14.30
C ASP A 282 6.36 -5.57 14.47
N TRP A 283 5.10 -5.43 14.90
CA TRP A 283 4.41 -4.15 14.98
C TRP A 283 4.99 -3.27 16.08
N GLU A 284 5.39 -3.86 17.21
CA GLU A 284 6.00 -3.12 18.30
C GLU A 284 7.31 -2.45 17.88
N LYS A 285 8.23 -3.20 17.25
CA LYS A 285 9.46 -2.59 16.73
C LYS A 285 9.19 -1.56 15.65
N TRP A 286 8.23 -1.80 14.77
CA TRP A 286 7.88 -0.86 13.70
C TRP A 286 7.32 0.47 14.20
N ARG A 287 6.50 0.42 15.26
CA ARG A 287 5.95 1.62 15.92
C ARG A 287 7.05 2.42 16.63
N ASN A 288 8.06 1.74 17.14
CA ASN A 288 9.17 2.36 17.88
C ASN A 288 10.38 2.73 16.98
N ALA A 289 10.30 2.45 15.68
CA ALA A 289 11.36 2.80 14.73
C ALA A 289 11.44 4.33 14.57
N ASP A 290 12.65 4.87 14.50
CA ASP A 290 12.90 6.30 14.27
C ASP A 290 12.68 6.66 12.79
N ARG A 291 11.41 6.84 12.43
CA ARG A 291 10.98 7.13 11.06
C ARG A 291 9.90 8.20 11.04
N GLN A 292 9.91 9.01 9.98
CA GLN A 292 8.80 9.92 9.71
C GLN A 292 7.53 9.14 9.37
N LEU A 293 6.41 9.55 9.97
CA LEU A 293 5.08 9.00 9.75
C LEU A 293 4.23 9.98 8.94
N ALA A 294 3.44 9.45 8.01
CA ALA A 294 2.34 10.16 7.39
C ALA A 294 1.31 10.55 8.47
N GLN A 295 0.99 11.84 8.56
CA GLN A 295 0.09 12.36 9.58
C GLN A 295 -1.38 12.14 9.24
N SER A 296 -1.73 11.93 7.97
CA SER A 296 -3.09 11.69 7.49
C SER A 296 -3.09 10.79 6.25
N LEU A 297 -4.28 10.37 5.82
CA LEU A 297 -4.45 9.65 4.55
C LEU A 297 -4.12 10.54 3.34
N LYS A 298 -4.07 11.87 3.51
CA LYS A 298 -3.76 12.84 2.45
C LYS A 298 -2.29 13.26 2.48
N ASP A 299 -1.56 12.95 3.54
CA ASP A 299 -0.14 13.22 3.65
C ASP A 299 0.62 12.45 2.54
N PRO A 300 1.37 13.14 1.67
CA PRO A 300 2.04 12.50 0.55
C PRO A 300 3.27 11.66 0.95
N TRP A 301 3.71 11.73 2.21
CA TRP A 301 4.86 10.96 2.69
C TRP A 301 4.66 9.45 2.49
N PRO A 302 5.56 8.74 1.78
CA PRO A 302 5.47 7.28 1.61
C PRO A 302 5.45 6.54 2.95
N ASP A 303 4.43 5.71 3.18
CA ASP A 303 4.25 5.06 4.46
C ASP A 303 3.48 3.73 4.40
N PHE A 304 3.67 2.93 5.46
CA PHE A 304 2.94 1.73 5.81
C PHE A 304 2.64 1.76 7.31
N GLN A 305 1.36 1.92 7.68
CA GLN A 305 0.93 2.09 9.08
C GLN A 305 -0.19 1.14 9.45
N PHE A 306 -0.13 0.61 10.66
CA PHE A 306 -1.17 -0.24 11.25
C PHE A 306 -2.04 0.56 12.20
N PHE A 307 -3.33 0.25 12.21
CA PHE A 307 -4.30 0.83 13.12
C PHE A 307 -5.47 -0.12 13.34
N HIS A 308 -6.17 0.07 14.46
CA HIS A 308 -7.47 -0.55 14.67
C HIS A 308 -8.54 0.32 14.01
N PRO A 309 -9.19 -0.12 12.92
CA PRO A 309 -10.29 0.63 12.33
C PRO A 309 -11.47 0.71 13.30
N SER A 310 -12.28 1.74 13.14
CA SER A 310 -13.55 1.83 13.86
C SER A 310 -14.43 0.63 13.51
N ALA A 311 -14.86 -0.14 14.52
CA ALA A 311 -15.58 -1.40 14.33
C ALA A 311 -17.09 -1.24 14.08
N HIS A 312 -17.58 -0.01 13.92
CA HIS A 312 -18.99 0.29 13.66
C HIS A 312 -19.48 -0.44 12.41
N ASN A 313 -20.56 -1.20 12.57
CA ASN A 313 -21.20 -1.98 11.51
C ASN A 313 -20.27 -3.03 10.85
N ASN A 314 -19.19 -3.45 11.53
CA ASN A 314 -18.24 -4.43 11.02
C ASN A 314 -18.23 -5.71 11.88
N PRO A 315 -19.16 -6.66 11.64
CA PRO A 315 -19.27 -7.87 12.46
C PRO A 315 -18.06 -8.80 12.33
N ARG A 316 -17.21 -8.60 11.31
CA ARG A 316 -16.00 -9.40 11.07
C ARG A 316 -14.83 -8.98 11.97
N TYR A 317 -14.86 -7.79 12.56
CA TYR A 317 -13.74 -7.21 13.31
C TYR A 317 -13.24 -8.11 14.45
N TYR A 318 -14.12 -8.51 15.37
CA TYR A 318 -13.73 -9.35 16.52
C TYR A 318 -13.40 -10.79 16.13
N PRO A 319 -14.23 -11.50 15.33
CA PRO A 319 -13.94 -12.90 14.99
C PRO A 319 -12.63 -13.06 14.23
N GLN A 320 -12.29 -12.11 13.35
CA GLN A 320 -11.04 -12.15 12.58
C GLN A 320 -9.85 -11.56 13.35
N GLN A 321 -10.08 -11.01 14.56
CA GLN A 321 -9.08 -10.27 15.34
C GLN A 321 -8.39 -9.20 14.48
N SER A 322 -9.20 -8.43 13.75
CA SER A 322 -8.76 -7.59 12.64
C SER A 322 -7.87 -6.43 13.09
N VAL A 323 -6.80 -6.23 12.32
CA VAL A 323 -5.96 -5.03 12.31
C VAL A 323 -5.86 -4.56 10.86
N ALA A 324 -6.06 -3.28 10.60
CA ALA A 324 -5.91 -2.74 9.26
C ALA A 324 -4.52 -2.15 9.08
N ALA A 325 -3.94 -2.28 7.89
CA ALA A 325 -2.72 -1.59 7.52
C ALA A 325 -2.96 -0.70 6.30
N PHE A 326 -2.74 0.60 6.45
CA PHE A 326 -2.78 1.57 5.36
C PHE A 326 -1.43 1.64 4.64
N SER A 327 -1.46 1.77 3.31
CA SER A 327 -0.29 2.19 2.55
C SER A 327 -0.66 3.06 1.35
N ASN A 328 0.13 4.12 1.14
CA ASN A 328 0.18 4.89 -0.10
C ASN A 328 1.34 4.44 -1.01
N VAL A 329 2.01 3.34 -0.67
CA VAL A 329 3.10 2.74 -1.45
C VAL A 329 2.61 1.47 -2.14
N ASP A 330 2.92 1.36 -3.43
CA ASP A 330 2.53 0.22 -4.26
C ASP A 330 3.25 -1.07 -3.82
N ASN A 331 4.59 -1.01 -3.75
CA ASN A 331 5.42 -2.14 -3.33
C ASN A 331 5.80 -2.01 -1.84
N ILE A 332 4.94 -2.57 -0.98
CA ILE A 332 5.09 -2.47 0.48
C ILE A 332 6.34 -3.22 0.97
N GLU A 333 6.67 -4.35 0.35
CA GLU A 333 7.82 -5.15 0.78
C GLU A 333 9.16 -4.45 0.51
N ASP A 334 9.28 -3.68 -0.58
CA ASP A 334 10.46 -2.87 -0.86
C ASP A 334 10.53 -1.63 0.04
N PHE A 335 9.39 -1.01 0.34
CA PHE A 335 9.34 0.07 1.32
C PHE A 335 9.82 -0.41 2.70
N VAL A 336 9.24 -1.50 3.21
CA VAL A 336 9.63 -2.08 4.50
C VAL A 336 11.11 -2.44 4.49
N ALA A 337 11.61 -3.09 3.44
CA ALA A 337 13.02 -3.44 3.33
C ALA A 337 13.96 -2.24 3.33
N ALA A 338 13.52 -1.10 2.79
CA ALA A 338 14.31 0.11 2.83
C ALA A 338 14.47 0.62 4.27
N VAL A 339 13.38 0.59 5.02
CA VAL A 339 13.39 0.92 6.46
C VAL A 339 14.21 -0.09 7.25
N GLU A 340 14.09 -1.39 6.97
CA GLU A 340 14.88 -2.46 7.60
C GLU A 340 16.39 -2.24 7.38
N ALA A 341 16.79 -1.90 6.16
CA ALA A 341 18.19 -1.61 5.83
C ALA A 341 18.72 -0.37 6.55
N SER A 342 17.91 0.69 6.67
CA SER A 342 18.30 1.91 7.41
C SER A 342 18.41 1.68 8.92
N HIS A 343 17.59 0.80 9.49
CA HIS A 343 17.54 0.55 10.94
C HIS A 343 18.29 -0.71 11.38
N SER A 344 18.84 -1.48 10.44
CA SER A 344 19.44 -2.80 10.70
C SER A 344 18.53 -3.71 11.54
N THR A 345 17.22 -3.62 11.31
CA THR A 345 16.18 -4.30 12.09
C THR A 345 15.19 -4.95 11.14
N GLN A 346 14.91 -6.24 11.31
CA GLN A 346 13.89 -6.95 10.53
C GLN A 346 12.51 -6.77 11.15
N TYR A 347 11.53 -6.34 10.36
CA TYR A 347 10.14 -6.17 10.76
C TYR A 347 9.22 -7.19 10.08
N LEU A 348 9.47 -7.52 8.81
CA LEU A 348 8.62 -8.41 8.02
C LEU A 348 9.30 -9.75 7.76
N THR A 349 8.56 -10.84 7.92
CA THR A 349 9.03 -12.19 7.58
C THR A 349 7.93 -12.97 6.87
N LYS A 350 8.34 -13.85 5.94
CA LYS A 350 7.47 -14.76 5.21
C LYS A 350 7.64 -16.17 5.76
N ILE A 351 6.53 -16.86 5.95
CA ILE A 351 6.48 -18.27 6.33
C ILE A 351 5.62 -18.99 5.29
N ASP A 352 6.22 -19.88 4.52
CA ASP A 352 5.50 -20.69 3.55
C ASP A 352 5.20 -22.05 4.19
N ILE A 353 3.94 -22.47 4.17
CA ILE A 353 3.46 -23.73 4.72
C ILE A 353 3.18 -24.65 3.54
N ARG A 354 3.60 -25.90 3.65
CA ARG A 354 3.40 -26.88 2.57
C ARG A 354 1.90 -27.05 2.27
N ALA A 355 1.55 -27.01 0.98
CA ALA A 355 0.17 -27.11 0.54
C ALA A 355 -0.41 -28.54 0.64
N ASP A 356 0.43 -29.57 0.74
CA ASP A 356 0.01 -30.97 0.89
C ASP A 356 -0.62 -31.28 2.26
N GLN A 357 -0.41 -30.42 3.26
CA GLN A 357 -1.01 -30.57 4.61
C GLN A 357 -2.33 -29.83 4.78
N ARG A 358 -2.94 -29.35 3.70
CA ARG A 358 -4.18 -28.56 3.76
C ARG A 358 -5.28 -29.22 4.60
N GLY A 359 -5.53 -30.52 4.42
CA GLY A 359 -6.55 -31.24 5.18
C GLY A 359 -6.27 -31.24 6.69
N GLU A 360 -5.03 -31.53 7.09
CA GLU A 360 -4.59 -31.48 8.49
C GLU A 360 -4.79 -30.07 9.09
N VAL A 361 -4.43 -29.03 8.33
CA VAL A 361 -4.56 -27.64 8.77
C VAL A 361 -6.04 -27.25 8.91
N GLU A 362 -6.87 -27.53 7.92
CA GLU A 362 -8.30 -27.21 7.95
C GLU A 362 -9.02 -27.93 9.10
N ASP A 363 -8.70 -29.21 9.33
CA ASP A 363 -9.25 -30.00 10.43
C ASP A 363 -8.86 -29.40 11.80
N GLU A 364 -7.57 -29.12 12.03
CA GLU A 364 -7.11 -28.53 13.28
C GLU A 364 -7.69 -27.13 13.51
N LEU A 365 -7.75 -26.28 12.49
CA LEU A 365 -8.36 -24.94 12.59
C LEU A 365 -9.85 -25.05 12.96
N ARG A 366 -10.58 -26.01 12.37
CA ARG A 366 -11.96 -26.30 12.74
C ARG A 366 -12.09 -26.75 14.19
N PHE A 367 -11.19 -27.62 14.69
CA PHE A 367 -11.14 -28.01 16.11
C PHE A 367 -10.86 -26.83 17.04
N MET A 368 -10.13 -25.80 16.58
CA MET A 368 -9.91 -24.54 17.31
C MET A 368 -11.09 -23.56 17.21
N GLY A 369 -12.17 -23.91 16.49
CA GLY A 369 -13.32 -23.02 16.25
C GLY A 369 -13.09 -21.96 15.17
N ILE A 370 -12.00 -22.06 14.40
CA ILE A 370 -11.67 -21.14 13.30
C ILE A 370 -12.28 -21.72 12.02
N THR A 371 -13.46 -21.20 11.66
CA THR A 371 -14.24 -21.67 10.52
C THR A 371 -14.77 -20.50 9.71
N SER A 372 -15.23 -20.74 8.49
CA SER A 372 -15.91 -19.72 7.70
C SER A 372 -17.13 -19.12 8.42
N ALA A 373 -17.89 -19.92 9.18
CA ALA A 373 -19.07 -19.46 9.90
C ALA A 373 -18.72 -18.50 11.05
N THR A 374 -17.60 -18.74 11.73
CA THR A 374 -17.15 -17.86 12.81
C THR A 374 -16.48 -16.59 12.27
N LEU A 375 -15.65 -16.71 11.23
CA LEU A 375 -14.91 -15.58 10.65
C LEU A 375 -15.76 -14.66 9.77
N PHE A 376 -16.86 -15.16 9.18
CA PHE A 376 -17.76 -14.38 8.34
C PHE A 376 -19.20 -14.45 8.86
N PRO A 377 -19.54 -13.74 9.94
CA PRO A 377 -20.87 -13.82 10.53
C PRO A 377 -21.98 -13.51 9.52
N GLY A 378 -23.02 -14.34 9.52
CA GLY A 378 -24.17 -14.23 8.63
C GLY A 378 -24.28 -15.38 7.63
N PHE A 379 -25.18 -15.20 6.66
CA PHE A 379 -25.55 -16.24 5.70
C PHE A 379 -24.37 -16.75 4.86
N GLU A 380 -23.48 -15.84 4.44
CA GLU A 380 -22.31 -16.18 3.64
C GLU A 380 -21.38 -17.16 4.38
N GLY A 381 -20.99 -16.86 5.63
CA GLY A 381 -20.11 -17.73 6.40
C GLY A 381 -20.75 -19.08 6.72
N ALA A 382 -22.05 -19.10 7.03
CA ALA A 382 -22.80 -20.33 7.29
C ALA A 382 -22.80 -21.26 6.07
N CYS A 383 -23.15 -20.74 4.88
CA CYS A 383 -23.12 -21.53 3.64
C CYS A 383 -21.72 -22.03 3.30
N ARG A 384 -20.68 -21.21 3.52
CA ARG A 384 -19.29 -21.61 3.29
C ARG A 384 -18.85 -22.73 4.23
N ALA A 385 -19.18 -22.64 5.52
CA ALA A 385 -18.85 -23.67 6.49
C ALA A 385 -19.55 -25.00 6.19
N LEU A 386 -20.87 -24.97 5.95
CA LEU A 386 -21.63 -26.16 5.59
C LEU A 386 -21.13 -26.80 4.29
N ARG A 387 -20.66 -25.99 3.33
CA ARG A 387 -20.09 -26.55 2.11
C ARG A 387 -18.84 -27.37 2.41
N ALA A 388 -17.90 -26.83 3.18
CA ALA A 388 -16.66 -27.53 3.53
C ALA A 388 -16.87 -28.77 4.42
N GLU A 389 -18.02 -28.88 5.08
CA GLU A 389 -18.40 -30.05 5.88
C GLU A 389 -19.10 -31.13 5.05
N LEU A 390 -19.98 -30.73 4.13
CA LEU A 390 -20.85 -31.65 3.39
C LEU A 390 -20.30 -32.09 2.03
N PHE A 391 -19.40 -31.31 1.44
CA PHE A 391 -18.85 -31.51 0.09
C PHE A 391 -17.33 -31.28 0.09
#